data_AF-A0A975BBR5-F1
#
_entry.id   AF-A0A975BBR5-F1
#
_cell.length_a   1.000
_cell.length_b   1.000
_cell.length_c   1.000
_cell.angle_alpha   90.00
_cell.angle_beta   90.00
_cell.angle_gamma   90.00
#
_symmetry.space_group_name_H-M   'P 1'
#
loop_
_entity.id
_entity.type
_entity.pdbx_description
1 polymer ?
#
loop_
_entity_poly.entity_id
_entity_poly.type
_entity_poly.pdbx_seq_one_letter_code
_entity_poly.pdbx_strand_id
1 'polypeptide(L)' 'MAKRIIVDPITRIEGHLRIEVEIKGGKVSNAWSSGQMFRGIEMILKGRDPRDAQHFVGRSCGV' A
#
# COMPACT_ATOMS: atom_id res chain seq x y z
N MET A 1 -4.37 8.37 28.87
CA MET A 1 -4.24 7.14 28.06
C MET A 1 -3.90 7.54 26.63
N ALA A 2 -3.04 6.78 25.94
CA ALA A 2 -2.78 7.03 24.52
C ALA A 2 -4.02 6.65 23.70
N LYS A 3 -4.46 7.52 22.78
CA LYS A 3 -5.60 7.26 21.90
C LYS A 3 -5.07 6.71 20.57
N ARG A 4 -5.60 5.58 20.10
CA ARG A 4 -5.29 5.03 18.77
C ARG A 4 -6.40 5.43 17.79
N ILE A 5 -6.01 5.89 16.61
CA ILE A 5 -6.90 6.28 15.51
C ILE A 5 -6.50 5.46 14.28
N ILE A 6 -7.51 4.95 13.56
CA ILE A 6 -7.33 4.18 12.33
C ILE A 6 -8.08 4.91 11.22
N VAL A 7 -7.41 5.14 10.10
CA VAL A 7 -8.02 5.64 8.86
C VAL A 7 -7.84 4.54 7.81
N ASP A 8 -8.97 3.89 7.51
CA ASP A 8 -9.06 2.80 6.54
C ASP A 8 -10.46 2.81 5.92
N PRO A 9 -10.62 3.12 4.62
CA PRO A 9 -9.55 3.39 3.66
C PRO A 9 -9.04 4.85 3.70
N ILE A 10 -7.78 5.06 3.33
CA ILE A 10 -7.31 6.37 2.85
C ILE A 10 -7.90 6.61 1.45
N THR A 11 -8.57 7.75 1.27
CA THR A 11 -9.25 8.11 0.01
C THR A 11 -8.43 9.11 -0.82
N ARG A 12 -8.81 9.29 -2.10
CA ARG A 12 -8.15 10.17 -3.09
C ARG A 12 -6.67 9.82 -3.32
N ILE A 13 -6.37 8.54 -3.34
CA ILE A 13 -5.08 7.95 -3.72
C ILE A 13 -5.35 6.81 -4.72
N GLU A 14 -4.29 6.29 -5.34
CA GLU A 14 -4.33 4.97 -6.00
C GLU A 14 -4.12 3.88 -4.94
N GLY A 15 -4.84 2.75 -5.09
CA GLY A 15 -4.61 1.56 -4.28
C GLY A 15 -5.34 1.53 -2.92
N HIS A 16 -4.84 0.68 -2.02
CA HIS A 16 -5.49 0.31 -0.76
C HIS A 16 -4.53 0.56 0.42
N LEU A 17 -4.73 1.68 1.11
CA LEU A 17 -3.87 2.09 2.22
C LEU A 17 -4.66 2.26 3.51
N ARG A 18 -4.11 1.68 4.58
CA ARG A 18 -4.50 1.90 5.97
C ARG A 18 -3.40 2.68 6.69
N ILE A 19 -3.80 3.71 7.43
CA ILE A 19 -2.92 4.45 8.34
C ILE A 19 -3.46 4.31 9.77
N GLU A 20 -2.57 3.96 10.69
CA GLU A 20 -2.85 3.99 12.12
C GLU A 20 -1.94 5.00 12.81
N VAL A 21 -2.48 5.74 13.78
CA VAL A 21 -1.69 6.67 14.59
C VAL A 21 -2.02 6.54 16.07
N GLU A 22 -1.01 6.71 16.90
CA GLU A 22 -1.17 6.93 18.33
C GLU A 22 -1.04 8.42 18.65
N ILE A 23 -1.98 8.93 19.43
CA ILE A 23 -2.02 10.34 19.85
C ILE A 23 -1.69 10.46 21.34
N LYS A 24 -0.72 11.33 21.66
CA LYS A 24 -0.35 11.74 23.02
C LYS A 24 -0.26 13.27 23.06
N GLY A 25 -0.97 13.91 23.99
CA GLY A 25 -0.96 15.37 24.13
C GLY A 25 -1.40 16.13 22.87
N GLY A 26 -2.37 15.58 22.12
CA GLY A 26 -2.87 16.18 20.88
C GLY A 26 -1.92 16.06 19.68
N LYS A 27 -0.78 15.38 19.82
CA LYS A 27 0.19 15.16 18.74
C LYS A 27 0.32 13.67 18.43
N VAL A 28 0.62 13.35 17.17
CA VAL A 28 0.98 11.99 16.76
C VAL A 28 2.29 11.61 17.44
N SER A 29 2.29 10.52 18.19
CA SER A 29 3.48 9.97 18.84
C SER A 29 4.02 8.73 18.15
N ASN A 30 3.19 8.03 17.37
CA ASN A 30 3.61 6.89 16.55
C ASN A 30 2.64 6.69 15.37
N ALA A 31 3.10 6.04 14.30
CA ALA A 31 2.30 5.78 13.12
C ALA A 31 2.67 4.45 12.44
N TRP A 32 1.68 3.83 11.79
CA TRP A 32 1.85 2.65 10.95
C TRP A 32 1.22 2.87 9.60
N SER A 33 1.95 2.51 8.54
CA SER A 33 1.49 2.52 7.16
C SER A 33 1.39 1.09 6.66
N SER A 34 0.22 0.70 6.17
CA SER A 34 -0.05 -0.69 5.79
C SER A 34 -0.83 -0.76 4.49
N GLY A 35 -0.17 -1.24 3.43
CA GLY A 35 -0.82 -1.60 2.18
C GLY A 35 -1.63 -2.89 2.34
N GLN A 36 -2.92 -2.85 2.03
CA GLN A 36 -3.83 -3.98 2.27
C GLN A 36 -4.00 -4.91 1.06
N MET A 37 -3.28 -4.67 -0.03
CA MET A 37 -3.44 -5.42 -1.29
C MET A 37 -2.09 -5.81 -1.89
N PHE A 38 -2.01 -7.05 -2.36
CA PHE A 38 -0.86 -7.60 -3.04
C PHE A 38 -1.29 -8.46 -4.23
N ARG A 39 -0.62 -8.28 -5.38
CA ARG A 39 -0.89 -9.05 -6.61
C ARG A 39 0.23 -10.01 -7.01
N GLY A 40 1.46 -9.80 -6.53
CA GLY A 40 2.58 -10.66 -6.86
C GLY A 40 3.01 -10.64 -8.34
N ILE A 41 3.03 -9.46 -8.98
CA ILE A 41 3.42 -9.32 -10.41
C ILE A 41 4.80 -9.94 -10.68
N GLU A 42 5.76 -9.79 -9.76
CA GLU A 42 7.09 -10.39 -9.90
C GLU A 42 7.04 -11.92 -9.93
N MET A 43 6.11 -12.53 -9.18
CA MET A 43 5.90 -13.98 -9.21
C MET A 43 5.29 -14.43 -10.54
N ILE A 44 4.37 -13.62 -11.09
CA ILE A 44 3.76 -13.87 -12.40
C ILE A 44 4.82 -13.88 -13.53
N LEU A 45 5.91 -13.11 -13.39
CA LEU A 45 6.97 -13.03 -14.38
C LEU A 45 7.92 -14.23 -14.42
N LYS A 46 7.96 -15.04 -13.36
CA LYS A 46 8.90 -16.17 -13.29
C LYS A 46 8.66 -17.15 -14.44
N GLY A 47 9.71 -17.48 -15.19
CA GLY A 47 9.66 -18.41 -16.32
C GLY A 47 9.13 -17.83 -17.64
N ARG A 48 8.83 -16.53 -17.69
CA ARG A 48 8.42 -15.84 -18.94
C ARG A 48 9.62 -15.33 -19.73
N ASP A 49 9.40 -15.08 -21.01
CA ASP A 49 10.37 -14.41 -21.86
C ASP A 49 10.62 -12.98 -21.36
N PRO A 50 11.89 -12.52 -21.21
CA PRO A 50 12.19 -11.17 -20.75
C PRO A 50 11.52 -10.05 -21.57
N ARG A 51 11.26 -10.28 -22.86
CA ARG A 51 10.62 -9.30 -23.75
C ARG A 51 9.15 -9.04 -23.39
N ASP A 52 8.50 -9.99 -22.71
CA ASP A 52 7.11 -9.86 -22.28
C ASP A 52 6.96 -9.01 -21.01
N ALA A 53 8.04 -8.78 -20.26
CA ALA A 53 7.98 -8.17 -18.93
C ALA A 53 7.25 -6.82 -18.94
N GLN A 54 7.50 -5.97 -19.95
CA GLN A 54 6.85 -4.66 -20.09
C GLN A 54 5.32 -4.76 -20.18
N HIS A 55 4.80 -5.84 -20.79
CA HIS A 55 3.36 -6.02 -20.95
C HIS A 55 2.68 -6.38 -19.62
N PHE A 56 3.40 -6.99 -18.67
CA PHE A 56 2.86 -7.29 -17.34
C PHE A 56 3.15 -6.16 -16.35
N VAL A 57 4.39 -5.69 -16.29
CA VAL A 57 4.83 -4.67 -15.31
C VAL A 57 4.20 -3.31 -15.58
N GLY A 58 3.90 -2.97 -16.84
CA GLY A 58 3.14 -1.75 -17.17
C GLY A 58 1.72 -1.71 -16.58
N ARG A 59 1.23 -2.83 -16.02
CA ARG A 59 -0.06 -2.92 -15.30
C ARG A 59 0.12 -2.91 -13.78
N SER A 60 1.33 -2.63 -13.28
CA SER A 60 1.58 -2.44 -11.85
C SER A 60 0.86 -1.21 -11.32
N CYS A 61 0.80 -0.12 -12.08
CA CYS A 61 -0.01 1.06 -11.79
C CYS A 61 -0.55 1.61 -13.12
N GLY A 62 -1.78 2.13 -13.11
CA GLY A 62 -2.43 2.71 -14.30
C GLY A 62 -2.97 4.12 -14.10
N VAL A 63 -2.78 4.68 -12.89
CA VAL A 63 -2.92 6.11 -12.61
C VAL A 63 -1.60 6.77 -12.99
#